data_AF-A0A8H4R4E3-F1
#
_entry.id   AF-A0A8H4R4E3-F1
#
_cell.length_a   1.000
_cell.length_b   1.000
_cell.length_c   1.000
_cell.angle_alpha   90.00
_cell.angle_beta   90.00
_cell.angle_gamma   90.00
#
_symmetry.space_group_name_H-M   'P 1'
#
loop_
_entity.id
_entity.type
_entity.pdbx_description
1 polymer ?
#
loop_
_entity_poly.entity_id
_entity_poly.type
_entity_poly.pdbx_seq_one_letter_code
_entity_poly.pdbx_strand_id
1 'polypeptide(L)'
;MVAWERLIRFVATDGRILRGEPILPSPDFDLGETTAETKLQAKIITGADMYDDTGATKVTDEVVTVKELLGPLGQEDVPILRCVGLNYAKHVKEAGRTAPPFPFIFFKPATCVTDHNADVVIPKIAQDDQADYEGELTLVIGRDAKDVSEADALSYVAAYTCGNDISSRKLQRDPTFAGRVPQWGFSKGFDTFAPLGPVLMVK
;
A
#
# COMPACT_ATOMS: atom_id res chain seq x y z
N MET A 1 -7.67 -7.85 18.53
CA MET A 1 -8.09 -7.23 17.25
C MET A 1 -7.79 -5.75 17.36
N VAL A 2 -7.41 -5.09 16.26
CA VAL A 2 -7.09 -3.65 16.27
C VAL A 2 -8.32 -2.80 16.63
N ALA A 3 -8.08 -1.56 17.03
CA ALA A 3 -9.12 -0.69 17.60
C ALA A 3 -10.06 -0.01 16.58
N TRP A 4 -9.88 -0.22 15.29
CA TRP A 4 -10.54 0.48 14.19
C TRP A 4 -10.98 -0.53 13.12
N GLU A 5 -12.01 -0.22 12.33
CA GLU A 5 -12.42 -0.99 11.14
C GLU A 5 -11.77 -0.45 9.86
N ARG A 6 -11.65 0.89 9.79
CA ARG A 6 -11.07 1.63 8.67
C ARG A 6 -10.07 2.64 9.22
N LEU A 7 -8.84 2.64 8.72
CA LEU A 7 -7.84 3.64 9.09
C LEU A 7 -7.44 4.45 7.86
N ILE A 8 -7.63 5.75 7.97
CA ILE A 8 -7.09 6.75 7.05
C ILE A 8 -5.98 7.55 7.73
N ARG A 9 -5.01 8.01 6.95
CA ARG A 9 -4.05 9.04 7.34
C ARG A 9 -4.38 10.28 6.50
N PHE A 10 -4.40 11.46 7.12
CA PHE A 10 -4.94 12.64 6.47
C PHE A 10 -4.41 13.94 7.07
N VAL A 11 -4.49 15.01 6.28
CA VAL A 11 -4.36 16.38 6.77
C VAL A 11 -5.75 16.85 7.21
N ALA A 12 -5.88 17.31 8.46
CA ALA A 12 -7.10 17.91 8.98
C ALA A 12 -7.22 19.38 8.55
N THR A 13 -8.44 19.94 8.61
CA THR A 13 -8.68 21.36 8.30
C THR A 13 -7.97 22.32 9.25
N ASP A 14 -7.58 21.86 10.44
CA ASP A 14 -6.76 22.60 11.41
C ASP A 14 -5.24 22.48 11.14
N GLY A 15 -4.84 21.75 10.10
CA GLY A 15 -3.45 21.60 9.66
C GLY A 15 -2.67 20.44 10.28
N ARG A 16 -3.25 19.69 11.22
CA ARG A 16 -2.60 18.49 11.79
C ARG A 16 -2.56 17.34 10.78
N ILE A 17 -1.50 16.54 10.79
CA ILE A 17 -1.46 15.23 10.13
C ILE A 17 -1.85 14.18 11.16
N LEU A 18 -2.92 13.44 10.88
CA LEU A 18 -3.55 12.53 11.84
C LEU A 18 -3.84 11.19 11.19
N ARG A 19 -4.02 10.17 12.05
CA ARG A 19 -4.70 8.92 11.69
C ARG A 19 -6.09 8.94 12.31
N GLY A 20 -7.05 8.35 11.63
CA GLY A 20 -8.42 8.31 12.13
C GLY A 20 -9.30 7.30 11.44
N GLU A 21 -10.44 7.06 12.08
CA GLU A 21 -11.52 6.25 11.53
C GLU A 21 -12.54 7.16 10.84
N PRO A 22 -12.76 7.02 9.52
CA PRO A 22 -13.66 7.88 8.79
C PRO A 22 -15.11 7.61 9.17
N ILE A 23 -15.88 8.68 9.39
CA ILE A 23 -17.32 8.65 9.56
C ILE A 23 -17.94 8.79 8.16
N LEU A 24 -18.28 7.66 7.54
CA LEU A 24 -18.79 7.64 6.19
C LEU A 24 -20.15 8.36 6.09
N PRO A 25 -20.33 9.33 5.17
CA PRO A 25 -21.61 9.98 4.93
C PRO A 25 -22.70 9.01 4.45
N SER A 26 -22.29 7.96 3.73
CA SER A 26 -23.14 6.88 3.25
C SER A 26 -22.31 5.59 3.07
N PRO A 27 -22.94 4.40 2.98
CA PRO A 27 -22.23 3.14 2.77
C PRO A 27 -21.41 3.08 1.46
N ASP A 28 -21.88 3.78 0.42
CA ASP A 28 -21.27 3.79 -0.91
C ASP A 28 -20.34 5.00 -1.14
N PHE A 29 -20.00 5.74 -0.08
CA PHE A 29 -19.10 6.88 -0.19
C PHE A 29 -17.70 6.41 -0.61
N ASP A 30 -17.22 6.90 -1.76
CA ASP A 30 -15.87 6.63 -2.22
C ASP A 30 -14.87 7.50 -1.44
N LEU A 31 -14.16 6.85 -0.50
CA LEU A 31 -13.10 7.50 0.26
C LEU A 31 -12.01 8.07 -0.66
N GLY A 32 -11.70 7.44 -1.80
CA GLY A 32 -10.64 7.88 -2.70
C GLY A 32 -10.87 9.27 -3.30
N GLU A 33 -12.11 9.72 -3.37
CA GLU A 33 -12.52 11.03 -3.91
C GLU A 33 -12.62 12.13 -2.83
N THR A 34 -12.07 11.88 -1.63
CA THR A 34 -12.14 12.84 -0.52
C THR A 34 -11.34 14.10 -0.80
N THR A 35 -12.00 15.25 -0.69
CA THR A 35 -11.42 16.59 -0.74
C THR A 35 -11.93 17.43 0.44
N ALA A 36 -11.46 18.68 0.58
CA ALA A 36 -11.96 19.58 1.61
C ALA A 36 -13.47 19.87 1.48
N GLU A 37 -14.00 19.82 0.25
CA GLU A 37 -15.39 20.06 -0.08
C GLU A 37 -16.31 18.90 0.30
N THR A 38 -15.78 17.66 0.35
CA THR A 38 -16.57 16.49 0.78
C THR A 38 -16.92 16.56 2.26
N LYS A 39 -16.15 17.34 3.05
CA LYS A 39 -16.32 17.52 4.49
C LYS A 39 -16.36 16.19 5.25
N LEU A 40 -15.61 15.19 4.77
CA LEU A 40 -15.47 13.92 5.46
C LEU A 40 -15.01 14.18 6.89
N GLN A 41 -15.68 13.55 7.85
CA GLN A 41 -15.29 13.60 9.25
C GLN A 41 -14.56 12.32 9.63
N ALA A 42 -13.63 12.40 10.59
CA ALA A 42 -12.95 11.24 11.12
C ALA A 42 -12.78 11.37 12.64
N LYS A 43 -12.92 10.25 13.35
CA LYS A 43 -12.53 10.13 14.76
C LYS A 43 -11.04 9.89 14.84
N ILE A 44 -10.32 10.64 15.67
CA ILE A 44 -8.87 10.51 15.77
C ILE A 44 -8.51 9.15 16.39
N ILE A 45 -7.54 8.47 15.78
CA ILE A 45 -6.88 7.30 16.35
C ILE A 45 -5.63 7.75 17.10
N THR A 46 -5.50 7.35 18.36
CA THR A 46 -4.31 7.58 19.19
C THR A 46 -3.63 6.25 19.51
N GLY A 47 -2.34 6.29 19.82
CA GLY A 47 -1.49 5.12 20.04
C GLY A 47 -0.32 5.10 19.08
N ALA A 48 0.81 4.52 19.51
CA ALA A 48 2.03 4.46 18.70
C ALA A 48 1.98 3.35 17.64
N ASP A 49 1.39 2.20 18.01
CA ASP A 49 1.27 1.03 17.14
C ASP A 49 -0.17 0.90 16.65
N MET A 50 -0.40 1.17 15.37
CA MET A 50 -1.74 1.05 14.78
C MET A 50 -2.25 -0.39 14.68
N TYR A 51 -1.39 -1.39 14.92
CA TYR A 51 -1.73 -2.81 14.95
C TYR A 51 -1.91 -3.35 16.38
N ASP A 52 -1.77 -2.48 17.39
CA ASP A 52 -1.95 -2.85 18.78
C ASP A 52 -3.32 -3.48 19.03
N ASP A 53 -3.30 -4.60 19.74
CA ASP A 53 -4.49 -5.29 20.23
C ASP A 53 -4.55 -5.36 21.77
N THR A 54 -3.62 -4.69 22.46
CA THR A 54 -3.58 -4.60 23.93
C THR A 54 -4.49 -3.50 24.48
N GLY A 55 -4.94 -2.57 23.62
CA GLY A 55 -5.81 -1.45 23.97
C GLY A 55 -5.07 -0.14 24.28
N ALA A 56 -3.77 -0.07 23.97
CA ALA A 56 -3.00 1.16 23.95
C ALA A 56 -3.43 2.07 22.78
N THR A 57 -3.79 1.48 21.64
CA THR A 57 -4.36 2.19 20.49
C THR A 57 -5.88 2.30 20.61
N LYS A 58 -6.42 3.48 20.35
CA LYS A 58 -7.85 3.79 20.54
C LYS A 58 -8.37 4.74 19.49
N VAL A 59 -9.56 4.45 18.96
CA VAL A 59 -10.42 5.44 18.30
C VAL A 59 -11.02 6.32 19.41
N THR A 60 -10.75 7.61 19.35
CA THR A 60 -11.20 8.60 20.35
C THR A 60 -12.57 9.17 19.99
N ASP A 61 -13.15 9.95 20.89
CA ASP A 61 -14.36 10.73 20.61
C ASP A 61 -14.07 12.09 19.95
N GLU A 62 -12.79 12.46 19.78
CA GLU A 62 -12.41 13.70 19.08
C GLU A 62 -12.66 13.51 17.57
N VAL A 63 -13.53 14.36 17.02
CA VAL A 63 -13.88 14.38 15.60
C VAL A 63 -13.25 15.59 14.93
N VAL A 64 -12.58 15.35 13.80
CA VAL A 64 -11.99 16.40 12.96
C VAL A 64 -12.52 16.28 11.52
N THR A 65 -12.43 17.38 10.78
CA THR A 65 -12.74 17.38 9.34
C THR A 65 -11.48 17.10 8.54
N VAL A 66 -11.57 16.12 7.64
CA VAL A 66 -10.53 15.75 6.69
C VAL A 66 -10.46 16.83 5.61
N LYS A 67 -9.27 17.40 5.41
CA LYS A 67 -8.98 18.34 4.32
C LYS A 67 -8.46 17.58 3.08
N GLU A 68 -7.58 16.63 3.31
CA GLU A 68 -6.86 15.89 2.26
C GLU A 68 -6.48 14.51 2.79
N LEU A 69 -6.77 13.46 2.01
CA LEU A 69 -6.28 12.12 2.31
C LEU A 69 -4.84 11.96 1.90
N LEU A 70 -4.09 11.27 2.74
CA LEU A 70 -2.75 10.78 2.45
C LEU A 70 -2.80 9.26 2.23
N GLY A 71 -1.67 8.66 1.85
CA GLY A 71 -1.53 7.21 1.91
C GLY A 71 -1.68 6.78 3.37
N PRO A 72 -2.43 5.71 3.68
CA PRO A 72 -2.69 5.32 5.06
C PRO A 72 -1.43 4.79 5.77
N LEU A 73 -0.37 4.52 4.99
CA LEU A 73 0.96 4.14 5.42
C LEU A 73 1.99 5.11 4.83
N GLY A 74 2.80 5.74 5.70
CA GLY A 74 3.98 6.52 5.31
C GLY A 74 5.22 5.63 5.13
N GLN A 75 6.32 6.22 4.67
CA GLN A 75 7.60 5.52 4.50
C GLN A 75 8.12 4.97 5.84
N GLU A 76 7.88 5.69 6.93
CA GLU A 76 8.24 5.33 8.30
C GLU A 76 7.46 4.11 8.83
N ASP A 77 6.27 3.85 8.29
CA ASP A 77 5.43 2.73 8.69
C ASP A 77 5.80 1.43 7.96
N VAL A 78 6.48 1.56 6.80
CA VAL A 78 6.72 0.45 5.87
C VAL A 78 8.22 0.25 5.69
N PRO A 79 8.88 -0.52 6.57
CA PRO A 79 10.32 -0.74 6.46
C PRO A 79 10.71 -1.47 5.17
N ILE A 80 9.81 -2.29 4.62
CA ILE A 80 10.02 -3.03 3.39
C ILE A 80 8.70 -3.46 2.76
N LEU A 81 8.61 -3.45 1.42
CA LEU A 81 7.55 -4.14 0.70
C LEU A 81 8.05 -5.48 0.17
N ARG A 82 7.30 -6.55 0.43
CA ARG A 82 7.54 -7.89 -0.12
C ARG A 82 6.48 -8.16 -1.19
N CYS A 83 6.92 -8.27 -2.44
CA CYS A 83 6.03 -8.36 -3.59
C CYS A 83 6.07 -9.77 -4.20
N VAL A 84 4.95 -10.19 -4.79
CA VAL A 84 4.81 -11.51 -5.42
C VAL A 84 4.62 -11.32 -6.93
N GLY A 85 5.61 -11.76 -7.69
CA GLY A 85 5.54 -11.79 -9.14
C GLY A 85 4.73 -12.97 -9.67
N LEU A 86 4.08 -12.79 -10.82
CA LEU A 86 3.48 -13.88 -11.61
C LEU A 86 2.35 -14.64 -10.86
N ASN A 87 1.58 -13.94 -10.03
CA ASN A 87 0.54 -14.55 -9.18
C ASN A 87 -0.87 -14.52 -9.77
N TYR A 88 -1.08 -13.88 -10.93
CA TYR A 88 -2.35 -13.91 -11.66
C TYR A 88 -2.23 -14.79 -12.89
N ALA A 89 -3.01 -15.88 -12.97
CA ALA A 89 -2.93 -16.85 -14.07
C ALA A 89 -3.11 -16.22 -15.46
N LYS A 90 -3.92 -15.15 -15.57
CA LYS A 90 -4.07 -14.39 -16.81
C LYS A 90 -2.81 -13.58 -17.15
N HIS A 91 -2.22 -12.91 -16.16
CA HIS A 91 -0.98 -12.17 -16.31
C HIS A 91 0.21 -13.08 -16.67
N VAL A 92 0.28 -14.28 -16.09
CA VAL A 92 1.30 -15.30 -16.43
C VAL A 92 1.24 -15.66 -17.92
N LYS A 93 0.03 -15.85 -18.45
CA LYS A 93 -0.18 -16.12 -19.88
C LYS A 93 0.16 -14.91 -20.75
N GLU A 94 -0.25 -13.70 -20.38
CA GLU A 94 0.07 -12.45 -21.09
C GLU A 94 1.58 -12.17 -21.14
N ALA A 95 2.30 -12.50 -20.05
CA ALA A 95 3.76 -12.37 -19.99
C ALA A 95 4.51 -13.50 -20.73
N GLY A 96 3.81 -14.48 -21.30
CA GLY A 96 4.41 -15.62 -22.00
C GLY A 96 5.24 -16.54 -21.11
N ARG A 97 4.91 -16.61 -19.80
CA ARG A 97 5.66 -17.38 -18.81
C ARG A 97 4.87 -18.60 -18.34
N THR A 98 5.59 -19.59 -17.84
CA THR A 98 5.01 -20.65 -17.00
C THR A 98 5.03 -20.19 -15.54
N ALA A 99 3.99 -20.52 -14.78
CA ALA A 99 3.98 -20.24 -13.34
C ALA A 99 5.17 -20.98 -12.69
N PRO A 100 6.00 -20.31 -11.90
CA PRO A 100 7.11 -20.95 -11.22
C PRO A 100 6.61 -21.95 -10.16
N PRO A 101 7.38 -23.00 -9.82
CA PRO A 101 6.99 -23.98 -8.80
C PRO A 101 6.96 -23.40 -7.37
N PHE A 102 7.55 -22.22 -7.18
CA PHE A 102 7.53 -21.46 -5.93
C PHE A 102 7.20 -19.99 -6.24
N PRO A 103 6.58 -19.24 -5.31
CA PRO A 103 6.31 -17.82 -5.48
C PRO A 103 7.58 -17.04 -5.84
N PHE A 104 7.50 -16.19 -6.86
CA PHE A 104 8.62 -15.33 -7.25
C PHE A 104 8.61 -14.06 -6.42
N ILE A 105 9.46 -13.99 -5.39
CA ILE A 105 9.51 -12.86 -4.46
C ILE A 105 10.57 -11.85 -4.87
N PHE A 106 10.23 -10.57 -4.76
CA PHE A 106 11.17 -9.45 -4.81
C PHE A 106 10.77 -8.38 -3.79
N PHE A 107 11.65 -7.40 -3.60
CA PHE A 107 11.47 -6.37 -2.58
C PHE A 107 11.52 -4.99 -3.22
N LYS A 108 10.73 -4.06 -2.65
CA LYS A 108 10.84 -2.62 -2.91
C LYS A 108 11.25 -1.91 -1.61
N PRO A 109 12.16 -0.92 -1.68
CA PRO A 109 12.55 -0.13 -0.51
C PRO A 109 11.39 0.74 -0.01
N ALA A 110 11.48 1.16 1.25
CA ALA A 110 10.52 2.07 1.89
C ALA A 110 10.31 3.38 1.10
N THR A 111 11.35 3.87 0.41
CA THR A 111 11.30 5.10 -0.39
C THR A 111 10.36 5.00 -1.60
N CYS A 112 9.94 3.80 -1.99
CA CYS A 112 8.91 3.62 -3.00
C CYS A 112 7.52 4.08 -2.53
N VAL A 113 7.25 4.04 -1.22
CA VAL A 113 5.92 4.38 -0.69
C VAL A 113 5.61 5.84 -0.98
N THR A 114 4.44 6.07 -1.57
CA THR A 114 3.92 7.40 -1.86
C THR A 114 2.46 7.53 -1.44
N ASP A 115 2.06 8.76 -1.15
CA ASP A 115 0.74 9.09 -0.64
C ASP A 115 -0.36 8.93 -1.71
N HIS A 116 -1.60 8.80 -1.25
CA HIS A 116 -2.79 8.82 -2.10
C HIS A 116 -2.81 10.08 -2.97
N ASN A 117 -3.14 9.95 -4.26
CA ASN A 117 -3.14 11.03 -5.24
C ASN A 117 -1.81 11.79 -5.41
N ALA A 118 -0.70 11.33 -4.83
CA ALA A 118 0.61 11.92 -5.08
C ALA A 118 1.16 11.49 -6.45
N ASP A 119 1.92 12.38 -7.09
CA ASP A 119 2.55 12.09 -8.37
C ASP A 119 3.57 10.95 -8.26
N VAL A 120 3.53 10.03 -9.22
CA VAL A 120 4.58 9.03 -9.41
C VAL A 120 5.68 9.64 -10.29
N VAL A 121 6.88 9.78 -9.74
CA VAL A 121 8.02 10.37 -10.42
C VAL A 121 8.71 9.32 -11.29
N ILE A 122 8.50 9.39 -12.61
CA ILE A 122 9.19 8.50 -13.55
C ILE A 122 10.63 9.01 -13.78
N PRO A 123 11.66 8.24 -13.39
CA PRO A 123 13.05 8.68 -13.53
C PRO A 123 13.46 8.71 -15.01
N LYS A 124 14.43 9.57 -15.36
CA LYS A 124 14.92 9.76 -16.75
C LYS A 124 15.23 8.46 -17.50
N ILE A 125 15.76 7.45 -16.81
CA ILE A 125 16.10 6.14 -17.38
C ILE A 125 14.87 5.32 -17.81
N ALA A 126 13.66 5.71 -17.39
CA ALA A 126 12.40 5.02 -17.65
C ALA A 126 11.33 5.91 -18.32
N GLN A 127 11.70 7.09 -18.86
CA GLN A 127 10.79 8.03 -19.52
C GLN A 127 10.51 7.70 -21.00
N ASP A 128 10.99 6.56 -21.50
CA ASP A 128 10.80 6.08 -22.88
C ASP A 128 9.57 5.15 -23.03
N ASP A 129 8.44 5.55 -22.42
CA ASP A 129 7.15 4.82 -22.39
C ASP A 129 7.26 3.38 -21.86
N GLN A 130 8.17 3.14 -20.89
CA GLN A 130 8.39 1.83 -20.28
C GLN A 130 7.81 1.71 -18.87
N ALA A 131 7.32 2.82 -18.29
CA ALA A 131 6.66 2.83 -17.00
C ALA A 131 5.25 2.25 -17.13
N ASP A 132 4.90 1.31 -16.26
CA ASP A 132 3.65 0.58 -16.29
C ASP A 132 3.08 0.41 -14.88
N TYR A 133 1.76 0.40 -14.77
CA TYR A 133 1.04 0.25 -13.50
C TYR A 133 0.61 -1.20 -13.29
N GLU A 134 0.53 -1.60 -12.02
CA GLU A 134 0.09 -2.94 -11.61
C GLU A 134 -0.77 -2.78 -10.36
N GLY A 135 -2.11 -2.79 -10.51
CA GLY A 135 -3.02 -2.71 -9.37
C GLY A 135 -3.06 -4.03 -8.60
N GLU A 136 -2.71 -3.98 -7.32
CA GLU A 136 -2.48 -5.18 -6.49
C GLU A 136 -3.21 -5.08 -5.14
N LEU A 137 -3.73 -6.22 -4.66
CA LEU A 137 -4.17 -6.34 -3.27
C LEU A 137 -2.93 -6.35 -2.38
N THR A 138 -2.84 -5.39 -1.47
CA THR A 138 -1.72 -5.27 -0.53
C THR A 138 -2.16 -5.69 0.86
N LEU A 139 -1.37 -6.57 1.48
CA LEU A 139 -1.60 -7.08 2.82
C LEU A 139 -0.65 -6.39 3.80
N VAL A 140 -1.17 -6.03 4.96
CA VAL A 140 -0.41 -5.43 6.05
C VAL A 140 -0.26 -6.47 7.15
N ILE A 141 0.99 -6.86 7.42
CA ILE A 141 1.34 -7.83 8.46
C ILE A 141 1.40 -7.12 9.80
N GLY A 142 0.56 -7.53 10.76
CA GLY A 142 0.43 -6.85 12.06
C GLY A 142 1.16 -7.51 13.22
N ARG A 143 1.78 -8.68 12.99
CA ARG A 143 2.53 -9.40 14.03
C ARG A 143 3.67 -10.21 13.40
N ASP A 144 4.72 -10.47 14.18
CA ASP A 144 5.85 -11.26 13.74
C ASP A 144 5.41 -12.65 13.28
N ALA A 145 5.84 -13.07 12.08
CA ALA A 145 5.47 -14.33 11.46
C ALA A 145 6.71 -15.11 11.05
N LYS A 146 6.78 -16.38 11.45
CA LYS A 146 7.81 -17.33 11.00
C LYS A 146 7.24 -18.74 10.90
N ASP A 147 7.52 -19.43 9.80
CA ASP A 147 7.10 -20.83 9.54
C ASP A 147 5.60 -21.07 9.80
N VAL A 148 4.78 -20.07 9.49
CA VAL A 148 3.34 -20.07 9.73
C VAL A 148 2.66 -21.04 8.75
N SER A 149 1.71 -21.83 9.27
CA SER A 149 0.91 -22.73 8.44
C SER A 149 -0.02 -21.95 7.50
N GLU A 150 -0.42 -22.55 6.38
CA GLU A 150 -1.38 -21.92 5.47
C GLU A 150 -2.72 -21.60 6.18
N ALA A 151 -3.18 -22.50 7.06
CA ALA A 151 -4.42 -22.35 7.82
C ALA A 151 -4.37 -21.14 8.78
N ASP A 152 -3.19 -20.84 9.33
CA ASP A 152 -2.99 -19.76 10.29
C ASP A 152 -2.57 -18.44 9.64
N ALA A 153 -2.19 -18.44 8.35
CA ALA A 153 -1.56 -17.30 7.67
C ALA A 153 -2.38 -16.01 7.81
N LEU A 154 -3.70 -16.08 7.59
CA LEU A 154 -4.56 -14.91 7.66
C LEU A 154 -4.77 -14.38 9.09
N SER A 155 -4.28 -15.06 10.13
CA SER A 155 -4.31 -14.52 11.50
C SER A 155 -3.19 -13.49 11.75
N TYR A 156 -2.18 -13.44 10.88
CA TYR A 156 -1.06 -12.50 10.97
C TYR A 156 -1.28 -11.21 10.16
N VAL A 157 -2.32 -11.18 9.33
CA VAL A 157 -2.71 -10.02 8.54
C VAL A 157 -3.57 -9.10 9.41
N ALA A 158 -3.14 -7.85 9.61
CA ALA A 158 -3.90 -6.84 10.33
C ALA A 158 -4.94 -6.16 9.42
N ALA A 159 -4.55 -5.86 8.18
CA ALA A 159 -5.38 -5.10 7.26
C ALA A 159 -5.02 -5.34 5.79
N TYR A 160 -5.89 -4.85 4.93
CA TYR A 160 -5.71 -4.80 3.48
C TYR A 160 -5.76 -3.36 2.98
N THR A 161 -5.11 -3.09 1.86
CA THR A 161 -5.23 -1.84 1.10
C THR A 161 -4.98 -2.09 -0.39
N CYS A 162 -5.24 -1.12 -1.23
CA CYS A 162 -4.82 -1.19 -2.63
C CYS A 162 -3.37 -0.71 -2.74
N GLY A 163 -2.60 -1.39 -3.58
CA GLY A 163 -1.26 -0.96 -3.95
C GLY A 163 -1.10 -0.87 -5.46
N ASN A 164 -0.14 -0.06 -5.90
CA ASN A 164 0.26 -0.02 -7.30
C ASN A 164 1.75 -0.35 -7.44
N ASP A 165 2.07 -1.51 -8.02
CA ASP A 165 3.45 -1.97 -8.22
C ASP A 165 4.04 -1.45 -9.53
N ILE A 166 4.31 -0.15 -9.54
CA ILE A 166 4.86 0.54 -10.71
C ILE A 166 6.18 -0.11 -11.14
N SER A 167 6.33 -0.27 -12.46
CA SER A 167 7.39 -1.05 -13.07
C SER A 167 7.96 -0.37 -14.30
N SER A 168 9.29 -0.36 -14.44
CA SER A 168 9.94 -0.10 -15.72
C SER A 168 10.14 -1.41 -16.50
N ARG A 169 9.33 -1.64 -17.55
CA ARG A 169 9.28 -2.91 -18.29
C ARG A 169 10.57 -3.25 -19.02
N LYS A 170 11.21 -2.27 -19.65
CA LYS A 170 12.51 -2.43 -20.30
C LYS A 170 13.59 -2.85 -19.30
N LEU A 171 13.70 -2.14 -18.18
CA LEU A 171 14.65 -2.47 -17.12
C LEU A 171 14.33 -3.80 -16.43
N GLN A 172 13.09 -4.27 -16.51
CA GLN A 172 12.64 -5.56 -15.97
C GLN A 172 12.92 -6.74 -16.91
N ARG A 173 12.81 -6.55 -18.24
CA ARG A 173 12.67 -7.66 -19.20
C ARG A 173 13.71 -7.67 -20.32
N ASP A 174 14.23 -6.52 -20.76
CA ASP A 174 15.16 -6.45 -21.88
C ASP A 174 16.53 -7.01 -21.44
N PRO A 175 17.03 -8.10 -22.04
CA PRO A 175 18.30 -8.71 -21.65
C PRO A 175 19.51 -7.78 -21.77
N THR A 176 19.42 -6.73 -22.59
CA THR A 176 20.47 -5.71 -22.76
C THR A 176 20.63 -4.87 -21.50
N PHE A 177 19.54 -4.62 -20.77
CA PHE A 177 19.51 -3.78 -19.57
C PHE A 177 19.40 -4.60 -18.29
N ALA A 178 18.53 -5.60 -18.28
CA ALA A 178 18.23 -6.44 -17.11
C ALA A 178 19.23 -7.60 -16.95
N GLY A 179 20.04 -7.87 -17.96
CA GLY A 179 20.90 -9.05 -18.02
C GLY A 179 20.11 -10.36 -18.21
N ARG A 180 20.82 -11.49 -18.08
CA ARG A 180 20.21 -12.83 -18.26
C ARG A 180 19.33 -13.26 -17.09
N VAL A 181 19.54 -12.68 -15.90
CA VAL A 181 18.78 -12.96 -14.68
C VAL A 181 18.32 -11.62 -14.11
N PRO A 182 17.16 -11.11 -14.55
CA PRO A 182 16.66 -9.81 -14.14
C PRO A 182 16.48 -9.69 -12.62
N GLN A 183 17.01 -8.62 -12.03
CA GLN A 183 16.79 -8.26 -10.63
C GLN A 183 15.69 -7.21 -10.55
N TRP A 184 14.46 -7.64 -10.25
CA TRP A 184 13.28 -6.78 -10.36
C TRP A 184 13.26 -5.61 -9.38
N GLY A 185 14.02 -5.70 -8.28
CA GLY A 185 14.23 -4.58 -7.37
C GLY A 185 14.75 -3.32 -8.07
N PHE A 186 15.58 -3.45 -9.11
CA PHE A 186 16.04 -2.29 -9.87
C PHE A 186 14.92 -1.65 -10.71
N SER A 187 14.15 -2.47 -11.43
CA SER A 187 13.09 -1.98 -12.32
C SER A 187 11.83 -1.48 -11.59
N LYS A 188 11.65 -1.86 -10.32
CA LYS A 188 10.46 -1.57 -9.52
C LYS A 188 10.77 -0.73 -8.28
N GLY A 189 12.03 -0.56 -7.91
CA GLY A 189 12.43 0.06 -6.63
C GLY A 189 12.75 1.55 -6.69
N PHE A 190 12.30 2.27 -7.71
CA PHE A 190 12.46 3.73 -7.76
C PHE A 190 11.55 4.41 -6.74
N ASP A 191 11.95 5.58 -6.24
CA ASP A 191 11.12 6.37 -5.34
C ASP A 191 9.74 6.62 -5.95
N THR A 192 8.69 6.63 -5.12
CA THR A 192 7.27 6.76 -5.50
C THR A 192 6.64 5.59 -6.27
N PHE A 193 7.37 4.49 -6.54
CA PHE A 193 6.84 3.35 -7.33
C PHE A 193 5.90 2.40 -6.53
N ALA A 194 5.51 2.75 -5.31
CA ALA A 194 4.54 2.01 -4.51
C ALA A 194 3.47 2.94 -3.89
N PRO A 195 2.57 3.55 -4.69
CA PRO A 195 1.36 4.16 -4.14
C PRO A 195 0.56 3.13 -3.34
N LEU A 196 0.17 3.48 -2.11
CA LEU A 196 -0.66 2.66 -1.22
C LEU A 196 -1.87 3.47 -0.76
N GLY A 197 -3.07 2.87 -0.73
CA GLY A 197 -4.24 3.51 -0.16
C GLY A 197 -5.55 3.23 -0.88
N PRO A 198 -6.59 4.07 -0.68
CA PRO A 198 -6.60 5.26 0.20
C PRO A 198 -6.77 4.93 1.69
N VAL A 199 -7.08 3.68 2.04
CA VAL A 199 -7.52 3.28 3.38
C VAL A 199 -6.95 1.90 3.75
N LEU A 200 -6.68 1.66 5.04
CA LEU A 200 -6.53 0.32 5.57
C LEU A 200 -7.88 -0.22 6.01
N MET A 201 -8.25 -1.41 5.52
CA MET A 201 -9.44 -2.14 5.90
C MET A 201 -9.05 -3.35 6.75
N VAL A 202 -9.62 -3.48 7.96
CA VAL A 202 -9.41 -4.70 8.76
C VAL A 202 -9.98 -5.92 8.04
N LYS A 203 -9.35 -7.07 8.31
CA LYS A 203 -9.80 -8.38 7.83
C LYS A 203 -11.18 -8.79 8.34
#